data_AF-A0A101SVI6-F1
#
_entry.id   AF-A0A101SVI6-F1
#
_cell.length_a   1.000
_cell.length_b   1.000
_cell.length_c   1.000
_cell.angle_alpha   90.00
_cell.angle_beta   90.00
_cell.angle_gamma   90.00
#
_symmetry.space_group_name_H-M   'P 1'
#
loop_
_entity.id
_entity.type
_entity.pdbx_description
1 polymer ?
#
loop_
_entity_poly.entity_id
_entity_poly.type
_entity_poly.pdbx_seq_one_letter_code
_entity_poly.pdbx_strand_id
1 'polypeptide(L)'
;MTTRTRTTAAAIAVASAVIGTALLGASGAASAATTAASHGTLTVSNGTKYVQINGHRVNFGVSVRDLAWSPDGAKAAFVDGSGDLDIANPDGSGRVVVAKNPGGQTWSHPTWQVTKKDTRYGIPAKDNLIFAARANGVSRLKYVSAKAVHGTPKTLTLNGSPDPDGAVPQTGNVWPNAAGRYGTSVYANTDTGAVYIRDDYLRQQGGKLTKGSQPALSPNEEEVVFVRSVAGHDHLFVEDLMHGNHVKDLTPHATTDYTEPAWSPDGRTLAARTPAGTVTLPADGTGRPVKVTSTAGLAAYRP
;
A
#
# COMPACT_ATOMS: atom_id res chain seq x y z
N MET A 1 14.78 30.95 -74.68
CA MET A 1 15.25 29.63 -74.22
C MET A 1 14.06 28.90 -73.58
N THR A 2 13.06 28.40 -74.32
CA THR A 2 13.04 27.13 -75.08
C THR A 2 13.64 25.94 -74.35
N THR A 3 12.81 25.13 -73.69
CA THR A 3 12.78 23.68 -73.96
C THR A 3 11.46 23.06 -73.50
N ARG A 4 10.69 22.56 -74.47
CA ARG A 4 9.71 21.50 -74.30
C ARG A 4 10.44 20.17 -74.42
N THR A 5 10.05 19.18 -73.62
CA THR A 5 10.18 17.76 -73.99
C THR A 5 8.90 17.04 -73.62
N ARG A 6 8.24 16.49 -74.64
CA ARG A 6 7.12 15.54 -74.56
C ARG A 6 7.72 14.14 -74.68
N THR A 7 7.15 13.16 -74.00
CA THR A 7 7.04 11.78 -74.50
C THR A 7 5.79 11.12 -73.92
N THR A 8 5.14 10.33 -74.77
CA THR A 8 3.85 9.65 -74.65
C THR A 8 4.04 8.13 -74.56
N ALA A 9 3.16 7.42 -73.83
CA ALA A 9 2.56 6.08 -74.11
C ALA A 9 2.00 5.50 -72.78
N ALA A 10 0.68 5.26 -72.60
CA ALA A 10 -0.12 4.07 -73.00
C ALA A 10 0.39 2.76 -72.35
N ALA A 11 -0.36 1.84 -71.74
CA ALA A 11 -1.78 1.65 -71.40
C ALA A 11 -1.88 0.41 -70.45
N ILE A 12 -3.12 -0.02 -70.10
CA ILE A 12 -3.55 -1.35 -69.53
C ILE A 12 -3.61 -1.40 -67.98
N ALA A 13 -4.79 -1.21 -67.36
CA ALA A 13 -5.79 -2.20 -66.87
C ALA A 13 -5.34 -2.95 -65.59
N VAL A 14 -6.12 -3.31 -64.56
CA VAL A 14 -7.54 -3.70 -64.38
C VAL A 14 -7.97 -3.39 -62.93
N ALA A 15 -9.29 -3.26 -62.77
CA ALA A 15 -10.06 -3.03 -61.55
C ALA A 15 -9.84 -4.00 -60.36
N SER A 16 -10.22 -3.52 -59.16
CA SER A 16 -11.16 -4.23 -58.28
C SER A 16 -11.91 -3.22 -57.41
N ALA A 17 -13.24 -3.16 -57.60
CA ALA A 17 -14.23 -2.56 -56.70
C ALA A 17 -14.57 -3.57 -55.58
N VAL A 18 -15.21 -3.28 -54.44
CA VAL A 18 -16.56 -2.73 -54.24
C VAL A 18 -16.78 -2.47 -52.73
N ILE A 19 -17.27 -1.26 -52.42
CA ILE A 19 -18.40 -0.85 -51.55
C ILE A 19 -18.67 -1.58 -50.22
N GLY A 20 -18.77 -0.78 -49.15
CA GLY A 20 -19.51 -1.10 -47.92
C GLY A 20 -20.04 0.16 -47.24
N THR A 21 -21.36 0.32 -47.27
CA THR A 21 -22.20 1.44 -46.81
C THR A 21 -22.25 1.64 -45.29
N ALA A 22 -22.44 2.90 -44.87
CA ALA A 22 -22.77 3.30 -43.50
C ALA A 22 -24.19 2.89 -43.07
N LEU A 23 -24.36 2.59 -41.78
CA LEU A 23 -25.64 2.58 -41.07
C LEU A 23 -25.42 3.07 -39.63
N LEU A 24 -26.26 4.03 -39.23
CA LEU A 24 -26.39 4.59 -37.88
C LEU A 24 -26.92 3.55 -36.89
N GLY A 25 -26.49 3.66 -35.61
CA GLY A 25 -27.27 3.17 -34.47
C GLY A 25 -26.49 2.37 -33.43
N ALA A 26 -25.88 3.06 -32.45
CA ALA A 26 -25.72 2.59 -31.08
C ALA A 26 -25.20 3.74 -30.20
N SER A 27 -26.09 4.64 -29.80
CA SER A 27 -25.85 5.53 -28.67
C SER A 27 -26.18 4.76 -27.39
N GLY A 28 -25.17 4.51 -26.56
CA GLY A 28 -25.36 4.06 -25.18
C GLY A 28 -24.51 2.87 -24.78
N ALA A 29 -23.23 3.11 -24.48
CA ALA A 29 -22.44 2.43 -23.43
C ALA A 29 -20.95 2.76 -23.61
N ALA A 30 -20.57 4.01 -23.40
CA ALA A 30 -19.15 4.37 -23.28
C ALA A 30 -19.01 5.68 -22.49
N SER A 31 -19.25 5.63 -21.19
CA SER A 31 -18.61 6.54 -20.22
C SER A 31 -18.94 6.11 -18.80
N ALA A 32 -18.25 5.08 -18.30
CA ALA A 32 -18.20 4.77 -16.87
C ALA A 32 -16.85 4.14 -16.46
N ALA A 33 -15.89 4.07 -17.37
CA ALA A 33 -14.62 3.38 -17.17
C ALA A 33 -13.46 4.34 -17.45
N THR A 34 -13.27 5.32 -16.56
CA THR A 34 -11.99 6.07 -16.45
C THR A 34 -11.82 6.86 -15.15
N THR A 35 -12.80 6.90 -14.25
CA THR A 35 -12.68 7.65 -12.97
C THR A 35 -12.58 6.77 -11.72
N ALA A 36 -12.76 5.44 -11.84
CA ALA A 36 -12.67 4.52 -10.71
C ALA A 36 -11.24 3.99 -10.43
N ALA A 37 -10.28 4.23 -11.32
CA ALA A 37 -8.94 3.66 -11.24
C ALA A 37 -7.91 4.53 -10.47
N SER A 38 -8.21 5.80 -10.15
CA SER A 38 -7.25 6.65 -9.41
C SER A 38 -7.37 6.49 -7.90
N HIS A 39 -8.59 6.31 -7.38
CA HIS A 39 -8.86 6.28 -5.94
C HIS A 39 -8.57 4.90 -5.31
N GLY A 40 -8.34 3.87 -6.13
CA GLY A 40 -8.18 2.49 -5.69
C GLY A 40 -9.47 1.87 -5.14
N THR A 41 -9.47 0.55 -5.00
CA THR A 41 -10.57 -0.21 -4.39
C THR A 41 -10.31 -0.42 -2.90
N LEU A 42 -11.22 0.07 -2.04
CA LEU A 42 -11.14 -0.20 -0.61
C LEU A 42 -11.41 -1.69 -0.33
N THR A 43 -10.55 -2.24 0.52
CA THR A 43 -10.64 -3.61 1.01
C THR A 43 -10.57 -3.65 2.52
N VAL A 44 -11.24 -4.63 3.15
CA VAL A 44 -11.21 -4.83 4.60
C VAL A 44 -10.99 -6.30 4.91
N SER A 45 -9.94 -6.59 5.70
CA SER A 45 -9.62 -7.93 6.21
C SER A 45 -9.87 -7.98 7.72
N ASN A 46 -10.47 -9.07 8.21
CA ASN A 46 -10.91 -9.17 9.61
C ASN A 46 -10.62 -10.54 10.25
N GLY A 47 -9.67 -11.29 9.68
CA GLY A 47 -9.29 -12.62 10.18
C GLY A 47 -10.24 -13.74 9.80
N THR A 48 -11.33 -13.46 9.08
CA THR A 48 -12.14 -14.50 8.43
C THR A 48 -11.55 -14.86 7.06
N LYS A 49 -12.08 -15.93 6.44
CA LYS A 49 -11.70 -16.29 5.08
C LYS A 49 -12.22 -15.36 3.98
N TYR A 50 -13.03 -14.37 4.37
CA TYR A 50 -13.63 -13.43 3.44
C TYR A 50 -12.99 -12.06 3.59
N VAL A 51 -12.50 -11.53 2.49
CA VAL A 51 -12.07 -10.13 2.39
C VAL A 51 -13.23 -9.34 1.78
N GLN A 52 -13.58 -8.22 2.39
CA GLN A 52 -14.51 -7.28 1.75
C GLN A 52 -13.72 -6.51 0.69
N ILE A 53 -14.13 -6.56 -0.58
CA ILE A 53 -13.53 -5.85 -1.70
C ILE A 53 -14.64 -5.10 -2.42
N ASN A 54 -14.58 -3.77 -2.42
CA ASN A 54 -15.62 -2.92 -3.02
C ASN A 54 -17.05 -3.25 -2.55
N GLY A 55 -17.24 -3.57 -1.26
CA GLY A 55 -18.55 -3.96 -0.73
C GLY A 55 -18.90 -5.45 -0.88
N HIS A 56 -18.17 -6.21 -1.69
CA HIS A 56 -18.43 -7.64 -1.92
C HIS A 56 -17.52 -8.53 -1.08
N ARG A 57 -17.95 -9.76 -0.78
CA ARG A 57 -17.14 -10.74 -0.04
C ARG A 57 -16.41 -11.65 -1.02
N VAL A 58 -15.09 -11.64 -0.98
CA VAL A 58 -14.23 -12.54 -1.75
C VAL A 58 -13.64 -13.60 -0.84
N ASN A 59 -13.77 -14.87 -1.21
CA ASN A 59 -13.31 -16.00 -0.39
C ASN A 59 -11.87 -16.40 -0.76
N PHE A 60 -10.93 -16.22 0.16
CA PHE A 60 -9.52 -16.58 0.00
C PHE A 60 -9.21 -18.03 0.41
N GLY A 61 -10.22 -18.78 0.89
CA GLY A 61 -10.08 -20.18 1.30
C GLY A 61 -9.43 -20.39 2.67
N VAL A 62 -8.71 -19.39 3.18
CA VAL A 62 -8.09 -19.36 4.52
C VAL A 62 -8.38 -18.03 5.20
N SER A 63 -8.29 -17.99 6.53
CA SER A 63 -8.35 -16.73 7.29
C SER A 63 -7.35 -15.72 6.74
N VAL A 64 -7.79 -14.46 6.58
CA VAL A 64 -6.96 -13.37 6.07
C VAL A 64 -6.87 -12.28 7.12
N ARG A 65 -5.66 -12.06 7.63
CA ARG A 65 -5.32 -10.95 8.52
C ARG A 65 -4.30 -10.04 7.90
N ASP A 66 -4.35 -8.78 8.31
CA ASP A 66 -3.34 -7.76 8.02
C ASP A 66 -3.02 -7.63 6.52
N LEU A 67 -4.05 -7.66 5.67
CA LEU A 67 -3.87 -7.70 4.22
C LEU A 67 -3.23 -6.40 3.70
N ALA A 68 -2.25 -6.54 2.80
CA ALA A 68 -1.63 -5.44 2.05
C ALA A 68 -1.51 -5.77 0.56
N TRP A 69 -1.79 -4.80 -0.30
CA TRP A 69 -1.72 -4.95 -1.75
C TRP A 69 -0.32 -4.61 -2.28
N SER A 70 0.12 -5.35 -3.30
CA SER A 70 1.26 -4.95 -4.11
C SER A 70 0.97 -3.60 -4.79
N PRO A 71 2.00 -2.78 -5.08
CA PRO A 71 1.78 -1.46 -5.68
C PRO A 71 1.09 -1.48 -7.05
N ASP A 72 1.13 -2.60 -7.77
CA ASP A 72 0.42 -2.83 -9.02
C ASP A 72 -0.99 -3.44 -8.84
N GLY A 73 -1.41 -3.69 -7.60
CA GLY A 73 -2.69 -4.31 -7.25
C GLY A 73 -2.83 -5.78 -7.67
N ALA A 74 -1.79 -6.40 -8.22
CA ALA A 74 -1.86 -7.76 -8.76
C ALA A 74 -1.86 -8.85 -7.68
N LYS A 75 -1.34 -8.55 -6.48
CA LYS A 75 -1.16 -9.52 -5.40
C LYS A 75 -1.57 -8.94 -4.05
N ALA A 76 -2.21 -9.76 -3.23
CA ALA A 76 -2.45 -9.48 -1.82
C ALA A 76 -1.46 -10.30 -0.98
N ALA A 77 -0.73 -9.65 -0.07
CA ALA A 77 0.03 -10.30 0.99
C ALA A 77 -0.77 -10.26 2.29
N PHE A 78 -0.75 -11.33 3.08
CA PHE A 78 -1.52 -11.42 4.32
C PHE A 78 -0.94 -12.48 5.27
N VAL A 79 -1.38 -12.45 6.53
CA VAL A 79 -1.12 -13.51 7.50
C VAL A 79 -2.32 -14.45 7.57
N ASP A 80 -2.08 -15.76 7.43
CA ASP A 80 -3.16 -16.76 7.43
C ASP A 80 -3.58 -17.21 8.84
N GLY A 81 -4.54 -18.13 8.92
CA GLY A 81 -5.03 -18.67 10.20
C GLY A 81 -3.99 -19.51 10.98
N SER A 82 -2.96 -20.01 10.31
CA SER A 82 -1.81 -20.69 10.93
C SER A 82 -0.73 -19.71 11.38
N GLY A 83 -0.86 -18.43 11.00
CA GLY A 83 0.15 -17.40 11.23
C GLY A 83 1.24 -17.36 10.17
N ASP A 84 1.07 -18.10 9.06
CA ASP A 84 1.99 -18.11 7.93
C ASP A 84 1.86 -16.81 7.11
N LEU A 85 2.94 -16.45 6.39
CA LEU A 85 2.94 -15.32 5.48
C LEU A 85 2.61 -15.80 4.07
N ASP A 86 1.54 -15.27 3.51
CA ASP A 86 0.95 -15.71 2.25
C ASP A 86 0.84 -14.59 1.23
N ILE A 87 0.83 -14.97 -0.04
CA ILE A 87 0.44 -14.13 -1.17
C ILE A 87 -0.65 -14.83 -1.98
N ALA A 88 -1.66 -14.10 -2.46
CA ALA A 88 -2.66 -14.61 -3.40
C ALA A 88 -3.05 -13.56 -4.46
N ASN A 89 -3.75 -14.01 -5.51
CA ASN A 89 -4.43 -13.13 -6.47
C ASN A 89 -5.60 -12.40 -5.81
N PRO A 90 -6.13 -11.31 -6.42
CA PRO A 90 -7.21 -10.53 -5.83
C PRO A 90 -8.53 -11.30 -5.62
N ASP A 91 -8.74 -12.36 -6.39
CA ASP A 91 -9.89 -13.27 -6.29
C ASP A 91 -9.67 -14.40 -5.26
N GLY A 92 -8.54 -14.41 -4.55
CA GLY A 92 -8.14 -15.45 -3.61
C GLY A 92 -7.47 -16.67 -4.24
N SER A 93 -7.41 -16.76 -5.58
CA SER A 93 -6.73 -17.85 -6.29
C SER A 93 -5.20 -17.69 -6.26
N GLY A 94 -4.48 -18.71 -6.73
CA GLY A 94 -3.02 -18.64 -6.89
C GLY A 94 -2.27 -18.37 -5.58
N ARG A 95 -2.82 -18.83 -4.44
CA ARG A 95 -2.23 -18.70 -3.12
C ARG A 95 -0.87 -19.42 -3.06
N VAL A 96 0.13 -18.73 -2.50
CA VAL A 96 1.46 -19.25 -2.20
C VAL A 96 1.82 -18.89 -0.77
N VAL A 97 2.23 -19.88 0.02
CA VAL A 97 2.84 -19.66 1.33
C VAL A 97 4.28 -19.18 1.11
N VAL A 98 4.50 -17.88 1.24
CA VAL A 98 5.80 -17.24 1.05
C VAL A 98 6.78 -17.67 2.12
N ALA A 99 6.32 -17.74 3.38
CA ALA A 99 7.13 -18.20 4.50
C ALA A 99 6.24 -18.88 5.55
N LYS A 100 6.72 -20.01 6.09
CA LYS A 100 6.04 -20.70 7.19
C LYS A 100 6.48 -20.13 8.53
N ASN A 101 5.53 -19.81 9.39
CA ASN A 101 5.78 -19.44 10.76
C ASN A 101 6.21 -20.70 11.53
N PRO A 102 7.42 -20.73 12.12
CA PRO A 102 7.93 -21.91 12.82
C PRO A 102 7.28 -22.13 14.20
N GLY A 103 6.28 -21.35 14.58
CA GLY A 103 5.63 -21.41 15.89
C GLY A 103 6.34 -20.58 16.96
N GLY A 104 5.70 -20.43 18.12
CA GLY A 104 6.22 -19.64 19.25
C GLY A 104 6.35 -18.14 18.97
N GLN A 105 5.77 -17.65 17.87
CA GLN A 105 5.80 -16.25 17.48
C GLN A 105 4.55 -15.82 16.72
N THR A 106 4.26 -14.53 16.78
CA THR A 106 3.15 -13.91 16.05
C THR A 106 3.72 -13.01 14.96
N TRP A 107 3.31 -13.25 13.71
CA TRP A 107 3.62 -12.38 12.58
C TRP A 107 2.43 -11.49 12.28
N SER A 108 2.69 -10.25 11.85
CA SER A 108 1.64 -9.27 11.57
C SER A 108 2.10 -8.16 10.63
N HIS A 109 1.12 -7.47 10.05
CA HIS A 109 1.30 -6.26 9.23
C HIS A 109 2.35 -6.43 8.12
N PRO A 110 2.20 -7.40 7.21
CA PRO A 110 3.03 -7.43 6.03
C PRO A 110 2.79 -6.18 5.18
N THR A 111 3.86 -5.64 4.62
CA THR A 111 3.83 -4.52 3.66
C THR A 111 4.80 -4.81 2.53
N TRP A 112 4.45 -4.33 1.34
CA TRP A 112 5.29 -4.49 0.15
C TRP A 112 6.39 -3.44 0.12
N GLN A 113 7.63 -3.88 -0.12
CA GLN A 113 8.74 -3.02 -0.48
C GLN A 113 9.14 -3.34 -1.91
N VAL A 114 8.71 -2.47 -2.83
CA VAL A 114 9.00 -2.59 -4.26
C VAL A 114 9.71 -1.33 -4.72
N THR A 115 10.94 -1.49 -5.21
CA THR A 115 11.72 -0.38 -5.78
C THR A 115 12.30 -0.80 -7.12
N LYS A 116 12.35 0.15 -8.06
CA LYS A 116 13.06 -0.08 -9.32
C LYS A 116 14.56 -0.12 -9.07
N LYS A 117 15.28 -0.84 -9.93
CA LYS A 117 16.74 -0.75 -9.97
C LYS A 117 17.14 0.69 -10.29
N ASP A 118 17.99 1.28 -9.47
CA ASP A 118 18.66 2.54 -9.80
C ASP A 118 20.08 2.25 -10.30
N THR A 119 20.30 2.46 -11.59
CA THR A 119 21.60 2.23 -12.23
C THR A 119 22.62 3.32 -11.94
N ARG A 120 22.19 4.52 -11.56
CA ARG A 120 23.07 5.66 -11.26
C ARG A 120 23.83 5.43 -9.95
N TYR A 121 23.17 4.83 -8.96
CA TYR A 121 23.74 4.57 -7.64
C TYR A 121 23.99 3.08 -7.38
N GLY A 122 23.76 2.21 -8.36
CA GLY A 122 23.99 0.76 -8.24
C GLY A 122 23.02 0.06 -7.28
N ILE A 123 21.85 0.63 -7.04
CA ILE A 123 20.86 0.10 -6.10
C ILE A 123 20.03 -0.96 -6.81
N PRO A 124 19.99 -2.21 -6.31
CA PRO A 124 19.20 -3.27 -6.92
C PRO A 124 17.70 -3.01 -6.78
N ALA A 125 16.92 -3.56 -7.71
CA ALA A 125 15.47 -3.60 -7.55
C ALA A 125 15.11 -4.44 -6.31
N LYS A 126 14.08 -4.02 -5.59
CA LYS A 126 13.52 -4.78 -4.46
C LYS A 126 12.12 -5.25 -4.81
N ASP A 127 11.79 -6.43 -4.33
CA ASP A 127 10.47 -7.03 -4.39
C ASP A 127 10.32 -7.96 -3.18
N ASN A 128 10.13 -7.31 -2.02
CA ASN A 128 10.15 -7.93 -0.71
C ASN A 128 8.84 -7.67 0.04
N LEU A 129 8.55 -8.54 0.99
CA LEU A 129 7.62 -8.26 2.07
C LEU A 129 8.42 -7.91 3.33
N ILE A 130 8.02 -6.84 4.01
CA ILE A 130 8.46 -6.48 5.37
C ILE A 130 7.28 -6.76 6.31
N PHE A 131 7.54 -7.30 7.50
CA PHE A 131 6.50 -7.59 8.48
C PHE A 131 7.05 -7.56 9.90
N ALA A 132 6.17 -7.45 10.90
CA ALA A 132 6.56 -7.53 12.30
C ALA A 132 6.46 -8.98 12.81
N ALA A 133 7.48 -9.45 13.52
CA ALA A 133 7.49 -10.74 14.18
C ALA A 133 7.75 -10.56 15.68
N ARG A 134 6.83 -11.06 16.53
CA ARG A 134 6.95 -11.06 17.98
C ARG A 134 7.20 -12.47 18.49
N ALA A 135 8.35 -12.70 19.10
CA ALA A 135 8.73 -13.98 19.70
C ALA A 135 9.25 -13.73 21.13
N ASN A 136 8.81 -14.54 22.11
CA ASN A 136 9.22 -14.41 23.51
C ASN A 136 9.09 -12.97 24.06
N GLY A 137 8.00 -12.29 23.72
CA GLY A 137 7.75 -10.91 24.15
C GLY A 137 8.55 -9.83 23.41
N VAL A 138 9.42 -10.19 22.46
CA VAL A 138 10.27 -9.24 21.73
C VAL A 138 9.81 -9.13 20.27
N SER A 139 9.44 -7.92 19.86
CA SER A 139 9.03 -7.61 18.48
C SER A 139 10.23 -7.13 17.65
N ARG A 140 10.38 -7.63 16.43
CA ARG A 140 11.38 -7.20 15.44
C ARG A 140 10.77 -7.14 14.05
N LEU A 141 11.30 -6.26 13.20
CA LEU A 141 10.97 -6.28 11.77
C LEU A 141 11.74 -7.39 11.05
N LYS A 142 11.05 -8.06 10.14
CA LYS A 142 11.57 -9.13 9.30
C LYS A 142 11.30 -8.79 7.85
N TYR A 143 12.09 -9.36 6.94
CA TYR A 143 11.81 -9.30 5.51
C TYR A 143 12.07 -10.64 4.82
N VAL A 144 11.38 -10.85 3.72
CA VAL A 144 11.54 -12.01 2.81
C VAL A 144 11.21 -11.56 1.39
N SER A 145 11.78 -12.21 0.36
CA SER A 145 11.38 -11.92 -1.02
C SER A 145 9.91 -12.29 -1.23
N ALA A 146 9.16 -11.43 -1.93
CA ALA A 146 7.76 -11.71 -2.30
C ALA A 146 7.64 -12.88 -3.30
N LYS A 147 8.74 -13.27 -3.94
CA LYS A 147 8.80 -14.43 -4.87
C LYS A 147 9.18 -15.74 -4.18
N ALA A 148 9.44 -15.71 -2.87
CA ALA A 148 9.82 -16.91 -2.16
C ALA A 148 8.65 -17.89 -2.06
N VAL A 149 8.98 -19.18 -2.04
CA VAL A 149 8.05 -20.26 -1.70
C VAL A 149 8.67 -20.97 -0.50
N HIS A 150 8.01 -20.91 0.65
CA HIS A 150 8.58 -21.39 1.93
C HIS A 150 9.97 -20.81 2.25
N GLY A 151 10.19 -19.54 1.92
CA GLY A 151 11.41 -18.82 2.23
C GLY A 151 11.63 -18.63 3.73
N THR A 152 12.89 -18.36 4.09
CA THR A 152 13.30 -18.08 5.47
C THR A 152 13.43 -16.57 5.67
N PRO A 153 12.55 -15.94 6.47
CA PRO A 153 12.63 -14.52 6.73
C PRO A 153 13.91 -14.12 7.48
N LYS A 154 14.48 -12.99 7.09
CA LYS A 154 15.67 -12.40 7.74
C LYS A 154 15.27 -11.25 8.64
N THR A 155 16.04 -11.00 9.70
CA THR A 155 15.87 -9.78 10.51
C THR A 155 16.23 -8.56 9.68
N LEU A 156 15.34 -7.56 9.69
CA LEU A 156 15.64 -6.25 9.13
C LEU A 156 16.44 -5.46 10.17
N THR A 157 17.76 -5.38 9.99
CA THR A 157 18.64 -4.56 10.84
C THR A 157 18.36 -3.10 10.60
N LEU A 158 18.11 -2.33 11.66
CA LEU A 158 17.80 -0.90 11.58
C LEU A 158 19.05 -0.08 11.89
N ASN A 159 19.45 0.82 10.99
CA ASN A 159 20.59 1.70 11.25
C ASN A 159 20.09 3.11 11.58
N GLY A 160 20.80 3.77 12.49
CA GLY A 160 20.54 5.15 12.86
C GLY A 160 21.11 6.16 11.88
N SER A 161 20.52 7.37 11.84
CA SER A 161 21.25 8.55 11.35
C SER A 161 22.56 8.71 12.13
N PRO A 162 23.65 9.20 11.53
CA PRO A 162 24.90 9.50 12.24
C PRO A 162 24.77 10.56 13.35
N ASP A 163 23.63 11.25 13.46
CA ASP A 163 23.35 12.21 14.51
C ASP A 163 23.22 11.54 15.90
N PRO A 164 23.58 12.23 17.00
CA PRO A 164 23.56 11.67 18.36
C PRO A 164 22.18 11.20 18.84
N ASP A 165 21.09 11.78 18.31
CA ASP A 165 19.71 11.33 18.55
C ASP A 165 19.25 10.21 17.60
N GLY A 166 20.16 9.70 16.76
CA GLY A 166 19.92 8.70 15.72
C GLY A 166 19.83 7.26 16.22
N ALA A 167 19.89 6.99 17.52
CA ALA A 167 19.76 5.63 18.03
C ALA A 167 18.39 5.04 17.70
N VAL A 168 18.36 4.08 16.77
CA VAL A 168 17.15 3.38 16.35
C VAL A 168 17.00 2.07 17.13
N PRO A 169 15.89 1.86 17.86
CA PRO A 169 15.65 0.61 18.59
C PRO A 169 15.65 -0.60 17.65
N GLN A 170 16.35 -1.67 18.03
CA GLN A 170 16.32 -2.94 17.29
C GLN A 170 15.14 -3.85 17.66
N THR A 171 14.46 -3.53 18.77
CA THR A 171 13.35 -4.29 19.34
C THR A 171 12.16 -3.39 19.62
N GLY A 172 10.99 -3.98 19.86
CA GLY A 172 9.75 -3.24 20.09
C GLY A 172 9.10 -2.76 18.79
N ASN A 173 9.73 -3.04 17.64
CA ASN A 173 9.28 -2.55 16.34
C ASN A 173 8.12 -3.38 15.80
N VAL A 174 7.03 -2.69 15.46
CA VAL A 174 5.75 -3.25 14.98
C VAL A 174 5.16 -2.36 13.89
N TRP A 175 4.13 -2.85 13.21
CA TRP A 175 3.34 -2.06 12.26
C TRP A 175 4.16 -1.39 11.13
N PRO A 176 5.01 -2.15 10.42
CA PRO A 176 5.72 -1.58 9.28
C PRO A 176 4.73 -1.23 8.17
N ASN A 177 4.96 -0.09 7.53
CA ASN A 177 4.30 0.31 6.31
C ASN A 177 5.35 0.89 5.35
N ALA A 178 5.34 0.46 4.10
CA ALA A 178 6.26 0.92 3.07
C ALA A 178 5.46 1.35 1.85
N ALA A 179 5.89 2.45 1.22
CA ALA A 179 5.20 3.04 0.09
C ALA A 179 6.20 3.71 -0.87
N GLY A 180 5.66 4.17 -2.00
CA GLY A 180 6.40 4.97 -2.98
C GLY A 180 7.48 4.22 -3.75
N ARG A 181 8.47 4.98 -4.24
CA ARG A 181 9.45 4.52 -5.23
C ARG A 181 10.87 4.38 -4.68
N TYR A 182 11.17 5.05 -3.58
CA TYR A 182 12.49 4.99 -2.93
C TYR A 182 12.56 3.90 -1.86
N GLY A 183 11.43 3.25 -1.57
CA GLY A 183 11.35 2.12 -0.64
C GLY A 183 11.35 2.54 0.81
N THR A 184 11.05 3.81 1.08
CA THR A 184 10.87 4.37 2.42
C THR A 184 9.90 3.52 3.22
N SER A 185 10.23 3.29 4.49
CA SER A 185 9.35 2.59 5.40
C SER A 185 9.20 3.33 6.72
N VAL A 186 8.00 3.24 7.28
CA VAL A 186 7.66 3.72 8.62
C VAL A 186 7.24 2.55 9.49
N TYR A 187 7.42 2.67 10.80
CA TYR A 187 7.00 1.64 11.75
C TYR A 187 6.80 2.26 13.12
N ALA A 188 5.98 1.62 13.95
CA ALA A 188 5.81 2.00 15.34
C ALA A 188 6.79 1.24 16.23
N ASN A 189 7.15 1.83 17.37
CA ASN A 189 7.89 1.18 18.42
C ASN A 189 7.07 1.19 19.73
N THR A 190 6.81 0.00 20.28
CA THR A 190 6.00 -0.16 21.49
C THR A 190 6.71 0.33 22.75
N ASP A 191 8.04 0.29 22.77
CA ASP A 191 8.83 0.57 23.96
C ASP A 191 9.04 2.08 24.13
N THR A 192 9.19 2.81 23.01
CA THR A 192 9.37 4.27 23.01
C THR A 192 8.08 5.06 22.75
N GLY A 193 7.00 4.39 22.31
CA GLY A 193 5.72 5.02 21.97
C GLY A 193 5.82 5.98 20.77
N ALA A 194 6.72 5.68 19.84
CA ALA A 194 7.05 6.55 18.72
C ALA A 194 6.95 5.84 17.37
N VAL A 195 6.67 6.64 16.34
CA VAL A 195 6.82 6.28 14.94
C VAL A 195 8.25 6.62 14.51
N TYR A 196 8.85 5.70 13.77
CA TYR A 196 10.15 5.84 13.16
C TYR A 196 10.00 5.79 11.64
N ILE A 197 10.88 6.51 10.96
CA ILE A 197 11.02 6.49 9.50
C ILE A 197 12.40 5.98 9.14
N ARG A 198 12.48 5.29 8.00
CA ARG A 198 13.71 4.73 7.45
C ARG A 198 13.74 4.93 5.94
N ASP A 199 14.83 5.53 5.47
CA ASP A 199 15.21 5.52 4.06
C ASP A 199 15.92 4.20 3.75
N ASP A 200 15.36 3.44 2.82
CA ASP A 200 15.90 2.16 2.36
C ASP A 200 16.58 2.25 0.99
N TYR A 201 16.78 3.47 0.48
CA TYR A 201 17.38 3.75 -0.82
C TYR A 201 18.91 3.77 -0.75
N LEU A 202 19.51 4.84 -0.20
CA LEU A 202 20.97 5.04 -0.24
C LEU A 202 21.68 4.62 1.04
N ARG A 203 21.17 5.04 2.20
CA ARG A 203 21.89 4.88 3.47
C ARG A 203 21.33 3.77 4.35
N GLN A 204 20.15 3.22 4.05
CA GLN A 204 19.47 2.24 4.92
C GLN A 204 19.43 2.71 6.39
N GLN A 205 19.15 4.01 6.58
CA GLN A 205 19.22 4.72 7.85
C GLN A 205 17.86 5.31 8.17
N GLY A 206 17.60 5.49 9.46
CA GLY A 206 16.36 6.05 9.94
C GLY A 206 16.51 6.77 11.28
N GLY A 207 15.39 7.30 11.74
CA GLY A 207 15.31 8.05 12.98
C GLY A 207 13.90 8.06 13.51
N LYS A 208 13.77 8.53 14.76
CA LYS A 208 12.47 8.81 15.34
C LYS A 208 11.82 9.94 14.54
N LEU A 209 10.60 9.71 14.05
CA LEU A 209 9.81 10.72 13.37
C LEU A 209 9.00 11.50 14.43
N THR A 210 8.12 10.79 15.14
CA THR A 210 7.09 11.45 15.95
C THR A 210 6.56 10.53 17.05
N LYS A 211 5.83 11.06 18.03
CA LYS A 211 5.09 10.21 18.99
C LYS A 211 3.84 9.66 18.32
N GLY A 212 3.50 8.39 18.55
CA GLY A 212 2.30 7.78 17.98
C GLY A 212 2.49 6.30 17.66
N SER A 213 1.49 5.73 16.99
CA SER A 213 1.45 4.32 16.60
C SER A 213 0.74 4.12 15.27
N GLN A 214 0.72 2.87 14.77
CA GLN A 214 -0.02 2.44 13.58
C GLN A 214 0.20 3.35 12.34
N PRO A 215 1.45 3.62 11.95
CA PRO A 215 1.72 4.58 10.89
C PRO A 215 1.39 4.00 9.51
N ALA A 216 1.01 4.87 8.58
CA ALA A 216 1.01 4.58 7.15
C ALA A 216 1.62 5.75 6.36
N LEU A 217 2.53 5.42 5.45
CA LEU A 217 3.21 6.36 4.57
C LEU A 217 2.34 6.64 3.34
N SER A 218 2.24 7.89 2.94
CA SER A 218 1.50 8.29 1.75
C SER A 218 2.16 7.75 0.47
N PRO A 219 1.41 7.53 -0.63
CA PRO A 219 1.97 6.98 -1.87
C PRO A 219 3.09 7.83 -2.50
N ASN A 220 3.10 9.15 -2.26
CA ASN A 220 4.14 10.08 -2.70
C ASN A 220 5.36 10.15 -1.76
N GLU A 221 5.35 9.46 -0.60
CA GLU A 221 6.41 9.48 0.42
C GLU A 221 6.60 10.84 1.12
N GLU A 222 5.60 11.73 1.05
CA GLU A 222 5.70 13.09 1.59
C GLU A 222 4.94 13.28 2.90
N GLU A 223 4.06 12.34 3.29
CA GLU A 223 3.23 12.45 4.48
C GLU A 223 3.14 11.11 5.22
N VAL A 224 3.02 11.18 6.54
CA VAL A 224 2.75 9.99 7.37
C VAL A 224 1.49 10.24 8.19
N VAL A 225 0.51 9.35 8.05
CA VAL A 225 -0.61 9.28 8.99
C VAL A 225 -0.26 8.34 10.14
N PHE A 226 -0.68 8.65 11.35
CA PHE A 226 -0.46 7.82 12.53
C PHE A 226 -1.55 8.09 13.59
N VAL A 227 -1.58 7.24 14.61
CA VAL A 227 -2.55 7.28 15.70
C VAL A 227 -1.91 7.86 16.97
N ARG A 228 -2.63 8.75 17.66
CA ARG A 228 -2.32 9.17 19.04
C ARG A 228 -3.58 9.14 19.89
N SER A 229 -3.45 8.70 21.14
CA SER A 229 -4.52 8.79 22.12
C SER A 229 -4.62 10.22 22.68
N VAL A 230 -5.78 10.85 22.55
CA VAL A 230 -6.09 12.20 22.99
C VAL A 230 -7.37 12.15 23.81
N ALA A 231 -7.33 12.62 25.07
CA ALA A 231 -8.49 12.69 25.95
C ALA A 231 -9.31 11.38 26.07
N GLY A 232 -8.65 10.22 25.98
CA GLY A 232 -9.29 8.90 26.09
C GLY A 232 -9.77 8.29 24.78
N HIS A 233 -9.56 8.95 23.63
CA HIS A 233 -9.86 8.43 22.30
C HIS A 233 -8.64 8.40 21.40
N ASP A 234 -8.58 7.41 20.51
CA ASP A 234 -7.56 7.37 19.46
C ASP A 234 -7.93 8.29 18.29
N HIS A 235 -7.04 9.24 18.00
CA HIS A 235 -7.16 10.23 16.93
C HIS A 235 -6.19 9.89 15.79
N LEU A 236 -6.57 10.28 14.57
CA LEU A 236 -5.68 10.25 13.41
C LEU A 236 -4.95 11.58 13.28
N PHE A 237 -3.63 11.52 13.14
CA PHE A 237 -2.77 12.65 12.87
C PHE A 237 -2.02 12.44 11.57
N VAL A 238 -1.69 13.53 10.89
CA VAL A 238 -0.80 13.54 9.72
C VAL A 238 0.40 14.45 9.98
N GLU A 239 1.56 14.05 9.49
CA GLU A 239 2.80 14.84 9.52
C GLU A 239 3.37 14.94 8.10
N ASP A 240 3.61 16.19 7.67
CA ASP A 240 4.28 16.53 6.41
C ASP A 240 5.80 16.39 6.58
N LEU A 241 6.43 15.59 5.72
CA LEU A 241 7.86 15.29 5.73
C LEU A 241 8.69 16.31 4.93
N MET A 242 8.07 17.10 4.05
CA MET A 242 8.73 17.97 3.08
C MET A 242 8.78 19.43 3.51
N HIS A 243 7.74 19.93 4.19
CA HIS A 243 7.62 21.36 4.54
C HIS A 243 7.84 21.66 6.03
N GLY A 244 8.41 20.70 6.77
CA GLY A 244 8.73 20.82 8.20
C GLY A 244 7.59 20.33 9.10
N ASN A 245 7.92 20.03 10.37
CA ASN A 245 7.14 19.32 11.41
C ASN A 245 5.72 19.87 11.71
N HIS A 246 4.84 19.92 10.73
CA HIS A 246 3.44 20.27 10.90
C HIS A 246 2.63 19.00 11.12
N VAL A 247 2.50 18.65 12.38
CA VAL A 247 1.59 17.61 12.82
C VAL A 247 0.18 18.19 12.93
N LYS A 248 -0.77 17.64 12.17
CA LYS A 248 -2.18 18.04 12.18
C LYS A 248 -3.05 16.90 12.71
N ASP A 249 -3.96 17.21 13.63
CA ASP A 249 -5.04 16.31 14.04
C ASP A 249 -6.14 16.32 12.98
N LEU A 250 -6.42 15.17 12.37
CA LEU A 250 -7.47 14.99 11.37
C LEU A 250 -8.84 14.69 12.01
N THR A 251 -8.85 14.34 13.29
CA THR A 251 -10.06 13.98 14.05
C THR A 251 -10.13 14.72 15.39
N PRO A 252 -10.00 16.06 15.45
CA PRO A 252 -9.86 16.82 16.70
C PRO A 252 -11.09 16.80 17.62
N HIS A 253 -12.20 16.23 17.16
CA HIS A 253 -13.45 16.08 17.89
C HIS A 253 -13.89 14.62 17.95
N ALA A 254 -12.94 13.69 18.01
CA ALA A 254 -13.24 12.28 18.11
C ALA A 254 -14.10 11.97 19.34
N THR A 255 -15.12 11.14 19.13
CA THR A 255 -15.99 10.58 20.19
C THR A 255 -15.92 9.05 20.18
N THR A 256 -14.99 8.51 19.42
CA THR A 256 -14.71 7.08 19.20
C THR A 256 -13.26 6.94 18.78
N ASP A 257 -12.72 5.73 18.91
CA ASP A 257 -11.36 5.42 18.47
C ASP A 257 -11.27 5.28 16.96
N TYR A 258 -10.27 5.93 16.38
CA TYR A 258 -9.83 5.77 14.99
C TYR A 258 -8.47 5.08 14.97
N THR A 259 -8.41 3.90 14.36
CA THR A 259 -7.22 3.04 14.31
C THR A 259 -6.98 2.52 12.91
N GLU A 260 -5.84 1.87 12.68
CA GLU A 260 -5.52 1.14 11.46
C GLU A 260 -5.65 1.98 10.18
N PRO A 261 -5.03 3.18 10.09
CA PRO A 261 -5.21 4.05 8.95
C PRO A 261 -4.54 3.51 7.69
N ALA A 262 -5.15 3.76 6.52
CA ALA A 262 -4.60 3.40 5.22
C ALA A 262 -4.88 4.49 4.17
N TRP A 263 -3.88 4.82 3.37
CA TRP A 263 -3.99 5.79 2.27
C TRP A 263 -4.62 5.18 1.02
N SER A 264 -5.47 5.95 0.34
CA SER A 264 -5.84 5.68 -1.04
C SER A 264 -4.62 5.85 -1.96
N PRO A 265 -4.56 5.17 -3.12
CA PRO A 265 -3.42 5.22 -4.03
C PRO A 265 -3.18 6.61 -4.65
N ASP A 266 -4.23 7.44 -4.74
CA ASP A 266 -4.12 8.85 -5.16
C ASP A 266 -3.69 9.80 -4.02
N GLY A 267 -3.55 9.30 -2.80
CA GLY A 267 -3.15 10.09 -1.63
C GLY A 267 -4.21 11.06 -1.11
N ARG A 268 -5.45 11.03 -1.61
CA ARG A 268 -6.47 12.02 -1.25
C ARG A 268 -7.38 11.61 -0.09
N THR A 269 -7.47 10.32 0.16
CA THR A 269 -8.42 9.75 1.12
C THR A 269 -7.70 8.80 2.05
N LEU A 270 -8.09 8.85 3.32
CA LEU A 270 -7.70 7.87 4.32
C LEU A 270 -8.90 6.96 4.61
N ALA A 271 -8.65 5.67 4.78
CA ALA A 271 -9.56 4.77 5.47
C ALA A 271 -9.06 4.55 6.90
N ALA A 272 -9.98 4.34 7.83
CA ALA A 272 -9.64 4.00 9.21
C ALA A 272 -10.69 3.09 9.82
N ARG A 273 -10.28 2.29 10.80
CA ARG A 273 -11.14 1.45 11.61
C ARG A 273 -11.73 2.23 12.77
N THR A 274 -12.99 1.94 13.06
CA THR A 274 -13.70 2.30 14.28
C THR A 274 -14.32 1.03 14.90
N PRO A 275 -14.77 1.06 16.17
CA PRO A 275 -15.55 -0.03 16.75
C PRO A 275 -16.81 -0.38 15.94
N ALA A 276 -17.40 0.59 15.22
CA ALA A 276 -18.63 0.41 14.46
C ALA A 276 -18.43 -0.03 13.00
N GLY A 277 -17.18 -0.16 12.53
CA GLY A 277 -16.83 -0.52 11.15
C GLY A 277 -15.71 0.35 10.57
N THR A 278 -15.64 0.44 9.25
CA THR A 278 -14.63 1.26 8.55
C THR A 278 -15.22 2.60 8.11
N VAL A 279 -14.44 3.65 8.29
CA VAL A 279 -14.74 5.01 7.82
C VAL A 279 -13.71 5.46 6.80
N THR A 280 -14.05 6.48 6.00
CA THR A 280 -13.11 7.22 5.17
C THR A 280 -13.18 8.71 5.46
N LEU A 281 -12.06 9.43 5.29
CA LEU A 281 -11.98 10.89 5.44
C LEU A 281 -10.97 11.47 4.44
N PRO A 282 -11.11 12.76 4.05
CA PRO A 282 -10.09 13.45 3.27
C PRO A 282 -8.76 13.50 4.02
N ALA A 283 -7.66 13.18 3.34
CA ALA A 283 -6.32 13.18 3.93
C ALA A 283 -5.85 14.59 4.34
N ASP A 284 -6.34 15.61 3.65
CA ASP A 284 -6.07 17.02 3.97
C ASP A 284 -6.82 17.53 5.21
N GLY A 285 -7.69 16.71 5.81
CA GLY A 285 -8.49 17.05 7.00
C GLY A 285 -9.58 18.11 6.77
N THR A 286 -10.02 18.33 5.52
CA THR A 286 -11.10 19.27 5.20
C THR A 286 -12.50 18.71 5.48
N GLY A 287 -12.63 17.39 5.59
CA GLY A 287 -13.90 16.69 5.81
C GLY A 287 -13.92 15.86 7.08
N ARG A 288 -15.13 15.44 7.47
CA ARG A 288 -15.35 14.54 8.60
C ARG A 288 -15.29 13.07 8.16
N PRO A 289 -14.93 12.14 9.06
CA PRO A 289 -15.03 10.70 8.78
C PRO A 289 -16.46 10.29 8.39
N VAL A 290 -16.58 9.51 7.32
CA VAL A 290 -17.84 8.95 6.81
C VAL A 290 -17.76 7.44 6.87
N LYS A 291 -18.75 6.79 7.51
CA LYS A 291 -18.83 5.33 7.57
C LYS A 291 -19.14 4.76 6.18
N VAL A 292 -18.32 3.81 5.74
CA VAL A 292 -18.45 3.15 4.43
C VAL A 292 -18.87 1.68 4.54
N THR A 293 -18.61 1.02 5.68
CA THR A 293 -19.08 -0.34 5.96
C THR A 293 -19.20 -0.57 7.47
N SER A 294 -20.07 -1.50 7.88
CA SER A 294 -20.15 -1.99 9.26
C SER A 294 -19.14 -3.10 9.57
N THR A 295 -18.43 -3.61 8.56
CA THR A 295 -17.33 -4.56 8.78
C THR A 295 -16.19 -3.83 9.47
N ALA A 296 -15.85 -4.25 10.69
CA ALA A 296 -14.64 -3.82 11.37
C ALA A 296 -13.47 -4.74 10.98
N GLY A 297 -12.32 -4.17 10.67
CA GLY A 297 -11.12 -4.87 10.25
C GLY A 297 -10.07 -3.91 9.70
N LEU A 298 -8.90 -4.46 9.33
CA LEU A 298 -7.81 -3.70 8.73
C LEU A 298 -8.22 -3.27 7.33
N ALA A 299 -8.27 -1.96 7.11
CA ALA A 299 -8.52 -1.36 5.81
C ALA A 299 -7.22 -1.33 4.98
N ALA A 300 -7.34 -1.58 3.67
CA ALA A 300 -6.26 -1.40 2.70
C ALA A 300 -6.85 -1.02 1.33
N TYR A 301 -6.11 -0.27 0.53
CA TYR A 301 -6.51 0.04 -0.84
C TYR A 301 -5.76 -0.82 -1.84
N ARG A 302 -6.50 -1.38 -2.81
CA ARG A 302 -5.94 -1.98 -4.01
C ARG A 302 -5.83 -0.91 -5.10
N PRO A 303 -4.63 -0.60 -5.60
CA PRO A 303 -4.44 0.27 -6.77
C PRO A 303 -5.18 -0.20 -8.03
#